data_AF-A0A2U1W5I1-F1
#
_entry.id   AF-A0A2U1W5I1-F1
#
_cell.length_a   1.000
_cell.length_b   1.000
_cell.length_c   1.000
_cell.angle_alpha   90.00
_cell.angle_beta   90.00
_cell.angle_gamma   90.00
#
_symmetry.space_group_name_H-M   'P 1'
#
loop_
_entity.id
_entity.type
_entity.pdbx_description
1 polymer ?
#
loop_
_entity_poly.entity_id
_entity_poly.type
_entity_poly.pdbx_seq_one_letter_code
_entity_poly.pdbx_strand_id
1 'polypeptide(L)'
;MNITLSNPPSRAQRCFLTIEGVPASTPQESLYAQHPSGTPTGVPGQQKWLITDPTRDAPTSRWLSYRETCVRLVERNPGNPLAAAYLEAAERVLTWRAALPEHLHFWRED
;
A
#
# COMPACT_ATOMS: atom_id res chain seq x y z
N MET A 1 30.20 23.77 -18.85
CA MET A 1 29.64 22.48 -18.39
C MET A 1 28.16 22.71 -18.15
N ASN A 2 27.30 22.30 -19.09
CA ASN A 2 25.85 22.43 -18.95
C ASN A 2 25.36 21.31 -18.03
N ILE A 3 24.92 21.66 -16.83
CA ILE A 3 24.20 20.74 -15.96
C ILE A 3 22.83 20.57 -16.59
N THR A 4 22.59 19.41 -17.18
CA THR A 4 21.28 18.97 -17.64
C THR A 4 20.28 19.12 -16.48
N LEU A 5 19.29 20.00 -16.67
CA LEU A 5 18.07 20.02 -15.86
C LEU A 5 17.32 18.72 -16.12
N SER A 6 17.76 17.64 -15.48
CA SER A 6 17.01 16.40 -15.40
C SER A 6 15.68 16.73 -14.73
N ASN A 7 14.57 16.39 -15.40
CA ASN A 7 13.22 16.58 -14.87
C ASN A 7 13.16 16.15 -13.39
N PRO A 8 12.44 16.91 -12.53
CA PRO A 8 12.29 16.51 -11.15
C PRO A 8 11.72 15.08 -11.11
N PRO A 9 12.31 14.18 -10.30
CA PRO A 9 11.83 12.82 -10.21
C PRO A 9 10.35 12.83 -9.85
N SER A 10 9.58 11.96 -10.50
CA SER A 10 8.17 11.81 -10.20
C SER A 10 7.98 11.47 -8.72
N ARG A 11 6.81 11.76 -8.17
CA ARG A 11 6.48 11.45 -6.77
C ARG A 11 6.78 10.00 -6.40
N ALA A 12 6.50 9.07 -7.32
CA ALA A 12 6.80 7.65 -7.16
C ALA A 12 8.31 7.39 -7.06
N GLN A 13 9.12 8.01 -7.92
CA GLN A 13 10.58 7.89 -7.91
C GLN A 13 11.19 8.43 -6.62
N ARG A 14 10.68 9.56 -6.10
CA ARG A 14 11.14 10.13 -4.82
C ARG A 14 10.88 9.20 -3.64
N CYS A 15 9.77 8.48 -3.64
CA CYS A 15 9.45 7.55 -2.56
C CYS A 15 10.39 6.34 -2.51
N PHE A 16 10.91 5.88 -3.66
CA PHE A 16 11.95 4.85 -3.68
C PHE A 16 13.28 5.37 -3.14
N LEU A 17 13.64 6.62 -3.45
CA LEU A 17 14.85 7.27 -2.89
C LEU A 17 14.77 7.44 -1.36
N THR A 18 13.56 7.61 -0.80
CA THR A 18 13.38 7.68 0.66
C THR A 18 13.71 6.37 1.36
N ILE A 19 13.46 5.22 0.70
CA ILE A 19 13.84 3.89 1.20
C ILE A 19 15.38 3.74 1.20
N GLU A 20 16.06 4.37 0.24
CA GLU A 20 17.53 4.40 0.12
C GLU A 20 18.21 5.38 1.10
N GLY A 21 17.46 6.00 2.01
CA GLY A 21 17.98 6.89 3.06
C GLY A 21 18.08 8.37 2.66
N VAL A 22 17.52 8.77 1.52
CA VAL A 22 17.38 10.19 1.15
C VAL A 22 16.21 10.79 1.94
N PRO A 23 16.35 11.96 2.60
CA PRO A 23 15.25 12.55 3.35
C PRO A 23 14.07 12.88 2.44
N ALA A 24 12.85 12.55 2.88
CA ALA A 24 11.62 12.92 2.19
C ALA A 24 11.55 14.45 2.04
N SER A 25 11.19 14.92 0.85
CA SER A 25 11.06 16.36 0.59
C SER A 25 9.74 16.92 1.10
N THR A 26 8.74 16.07 1.39
CA THR A 26 7.42 16.46 1.91
C THR A 26 6.85 15.43 2.91
N PRO A 27 5.97 15.86 3.85
CA PRO A 27 5.26 14.93 4.73
C PRO A 27 4.49 13.84 3.98
N GLN A 28 3.93 14.16 2.82
CA GLN A 28 3.18 13.19 2.02
C GLN A 28 4.09 12.12 1.39
N GLU A 29 5.34 12.45 1.05
CA GLU A 29 6.33 11.45 0.61
C GLU A 29 6.74 10.52 1.77
N SER A 30 6.89 11.07 2.99
CA SER A 30 7.12 10.26 4.17
C SER A 30 5.95 9.30 4.44
N LEU A 31 4.71 9.77 4.30
CA LEU A 31 3.51 8.94 4.49
C LEU A 31 3.37 7.88 3.39
N TYR A 32 3.72 8.22 2.15
CA TYR A 32 3.71 7.27 1.05
C TYR A 32 4.71 6.12 1.29
N ALA A 33 5.91 6.43 1.79
CA ALA A 33 6.92 5.43 2.12
C ALA A 33 6.51 4.54 3.31
N GLN A 34 5.75 5.09 4.26
CA GLN A 34 5.23 4.37 5.44
C GLN A 34 3.95 3.58 5.17
N HIS A 35 3.33 3.75 4.00
CA HIS A 35 2.07 3.08 3.66
C HIS A 35 2.26 1.55 3.71
N PRO A 36 1.47 0.82 4.53
CA PRO A 36 1.59 -0.63 4.63
C PRO A 36 1.28 -1.33 3.31
N SER A 37 1.98 -2.43 3.01
CA SER A 37 1.65 -3.27 1.85
C SER A 37 0.31 -3.98 2.06
N GLY A 38 -0.53 -4.04 1.02
CA GLY A 38 -1.72 -4.90 1.01
C GLY A 38 -1.39 -6.38 0.75
N THR A 39 -0.21 -6.65 0.22
CA THR A 39 0.32 -8.00 0.05
C THR A 39 1.13 -8.41 1.29
N PRO A 40 0.84 -9.57 1.92
CA PRO A 40 1.58 -10.06 3.07
C PRO A 40 3.01 -10.45 2.68
N THR A 41 3.98 -10.02 3.47
CA THR A 41 5.40 -10.37 3.31
C THR A 41 5.74 -11.62 4.13
N GLY A 42 6.51 -12.54 3.57
CA GLY A 42 7.11 -13.65 4.33
C GLY A 42 6.23 -14.88 4.56
N VAL A 43 5.09 -15.01 3.86
CA VAL A 43 4.29 -16.25 3.90
C VAL A 43 4.83 -17.25 2.89
N PRO A 44 5.32 -18.44 3.32
CA PRO A 44 5.84 -19.45 2.40
C PRO A 44 4.72 -20.08 1.55
N GLY A 45 4.90 -20.06 0.21
CA GLY A 45 3.98 -20.67 -0.76
C GLY A 45 3.97 -19.93 -2.11
N GLN A 46 3.70 -20.63 -3.21
CA GLN A 46 3.48 -19.96 -4.50
C GLN A 46 2.21 -19.10 -4.42
N GLN A 47 2.35 -17.78 -4.57
CA GLN A 47 1.26 -16.81 -4.66
C GLN A 47 0.48 -16.94 -5.98
N LYS A 48 -0.02 -18.13 -6.29
CA LYS A 48 -0.74 -18.43 -7.54
C LYS A 48 -2.19 -17.94 -7.53
N TRP A 49 -2.68 -17.39 -6.41
CA TRP A 49 -4.07 -16.98 -6.21
C TRP A 49 -4.14 -15.46 -5.97
N LEU A 50 -4.02 -14.62 -7.01
CA LEU A 50 -5.12 -14.01 -7.79
C LEU A 50 -5.99 -12.96 -7.07
N ILE A 51 -5.52 -12.30 -6.00
CA ILE A 51 -6.10 -11.02 -5.60
C ILE A 51 -5.02 -9.95 -5.67
N THR A 52 -5.03 -9.18 -6.76
CA THR A 52 -4.20 -8.00 -6.88
C THR A 52 -4.66 -6.99 -5.84
N ASP A 53 -3.77 -6.64 -4.92
CA ASP A 53 -4.03 -5.60 -3.95
C ASP A 53 -4.20 -4.25 -4.65
N PRO A 54 -5.02 -3.34 -4.10
CA PRO A 54 -5.10 -2.00 -4.63
C PRO A 54 -3.73 -1.32 -4.53
N THR A 55 -3.43 -0.44 -5.48
CA THR A 55 -2.22 0.38 -5.38
C THR A 55 -2.32 1.32 -4.17
N ARG A 56 -1.17 1.80 -3.68
CA ARG A 56 -1.13 2.77 -2.56
C ARG A 56 -1.97 4.02 -2.83
N ASP A 57 -2.03 4.45 -4.09
CA ASP A 57 -2.79 5.61 -4.55
C ASP A 57 -4.29 5.34 -4.75
N ALA A 58 -4.73 4.08 -4.65
CA ALA A 58 -6.13 3.72 -4.84
C ALA A 58 -7.04 4.34 -3.76
N PRO A 59 -8.28 4.69 -4.10
CA PRO A 59 -9.23 5.25 -3.14
C PRO A 59 -9.56 4.26 -2.04
N THR A 60 -10.04 4.76 -0.89
CA THR A 60 -10.31 3.94 0.30
C THR A 60 -11.44 2.95 0.06
N SER A 61 -12.46 3.32 -0.71
CA SER A 61 -13.50 2.44 -1.24
C SER A 61 -12.94 1.17 -1.89
N ARG A 62 -11.87 1.27 -2.68
CA ARG A 62 -11.24 0.11 -3.32
C ARG A 62 -10.55 -0.81 -2.31
N TRP A 63 -9.98 -0.26 -1.25
CA TRP A 63 -9.42 -1.04 -0.14
C TRP A 63 -10.51 -1.73 0.70
N LEU A 64 -11.66 -1.10 0.88
CA LEU A 64 -12.81 -1.73 1.52
C LEU A 64 -13.32 -2.93 0.72
N SER A 65 -13.50 -2.78 -0.60
CA SER A 65 -13.89 -3.89 -1.48
C SER A 65 -12.84 -5.02 -1.51
N TYR A 66 -11.56 -4.67 -1.42
CA TYR A 66 -10.48 -5.66 -1.29
C TYR A 66 -10.59 -6.44 0.02
N ARG A 67 -10.78 -5.76 1.16
CA ARG A 67 -10.96 -6.40 2.47
C ARG A 67 -12.16 -7.36 2.48
N GLU A 68 -13.28 -6.99 1.86
CA GLU A 68 -14.42 -7.91 1.70
C GLU A 68 -14.08 -9.16 0.88
N THR A 69 -13.23 -9.01 -0.14
CA THR A 69 -12.77 -10.15 -0.95
C THR A 69 -11.86 -11.06 -0.12
N CYS A 70 -10.99 -10.50 0.72
CA CYS A 70 -10.17 -11.26 1.67
C CYS A 70 -11.03 -12.00 2.71
N VAL A 71 -12.10 -11.38 3.23
CA VAL A 71 -13.06 -12.06 4.12
C VAL A 71 -13.65 -13.29 3.44
N ARG A 72 -14.17 -13.14 2.22
CA ARG A 72 -14.71 -14.28 1.44
C ARG A 72 -13.65 -15.35 1.15
N LEU A 73 -12.38 -14.96 0.99
CA LEU A 73 -11.29 -15.90 0.79
C LEU A 73 -11.02 -16.75 2.04
N VAL A 74 -11.03 -16.12 3.22
CA VAL A 74 -10.91 -16.80 4.52
C VAL A 74 -12.08 -17.75 4.75
N GLU A 75 -13.31 -17.30 4.49
CA GLU A 75 -14.51 -18.13 4.62
C GLU A 75 -14.48 -19.37 3.72
N ARG A 76 -13.97 -19.23 2.49
CA ARG A 76 -13.85 -20.35 1.53
C ARG A 76 -12.70 -21.29 1.84
N ASN A 77 -11.69 -20.83 2.58
CA ASN A 77 -10.49 -21.61 2.89
C ASN A 77 -10.16 -21.50 4.40
N PRO A 78 -11.06 -22.02 5.27
CA PRO A 78 -10.84 -21.95 6.70
C PRO A 78 -9.54 -22.68 7.07
N GLY A 79 -8.65 -22.00 7.81
CA GLY A 79 -7.34 -22.53 8.20
C GLY A 79 -6.22 -22.31 7.18
N ASN A 80 -6.46 -21.66 6.03
CA ASN A 80 -5.40 -21.25 5.13
C ASN A 80 -4.65 -20.01 5.69
N PRO A 81 -3.38 -20.14 6.10
CA PRO A 81 -2.63 -19.03 6.70
C PRO A 81 -2.41 -17.86 5.72
N LEU A 82 -2.34 -18.13 4.42
CA LEU A 82 -2.17 -17.08 3.42
C LEU A 82 -3.44 -16.23 3.27
N ALA A 83 -4.62 -16.85 3.34
CA ALA A 83 -5.89 -16.13 3.29
C ALA A 83 -6.05 -15.19 4.49
N ALA A 84 -5.70 -15.67 5.69
CA ALA A 84 -5.70 -14.86 6.90
C ALA A 84 -4.70 -13.69 6.79
N ALA A 85 -3.50 -13.94 6.28
CA ALA A 85 -2.47 -12.91 6.13
C ALA A 85 -2.88 -11.78 5.15
N TYR A 86 -3.61 -12.10 4.08
CA TYR A 86 -4.17 -11.09 3.17
C TYR A 86 -5.22 -10.21 3.85
N LEU A 87 -6.11 -10.82 4.65
CA LEU A 87 -7.10 -10.07 5.41
C LEU A 87 -6.42 -9.13 6.42
N GLU A 88 -5.45 -9.63 7.17
CA GLU A 88 -4.70 -8.83 8.14
C GLU A 88 -3.96 -7.66 7.46
N ALA A 89 -3.36 -7.88 6.30
CA ALA A 89 -2.69 -6.82 5.53
C ALA A 89 -3.68 -5.73 5.08
N ALA A 90 -4.86 -6.12 4.58
CA ALA A 90 -5.91 -5.18 4.21
C ALA A 90 -6.40 -4.35 5.41
N GLU A 91 -6.62 -5.00 6.55
CA GLU A 91 -7.05 -4.34 7.80
C GLU A 91 -6.00 -3.37 8.32
N ARG A 92 -4.71 -3.72 8.20
CA ARG A 92 -3.61 -2.83 8.57
C ARG A 92 -3.59 -1.57 7.71
N VAL A 93 -3.79 -1.69 6.41
CA VAL A 93 -3.88 -0.52 5.50
C VAL A 93 -5.07 0.37 5.87
N LEU A 94 -6.25 -0.21 6.06
CA LEU A 94 -7.46 0.53 6.40
C LEU A 94 -7.32 1.24 7.76
N THR A 95 -6.77 0.56 8.77
CA THR A 95 -6.51 1.13 10.10
C THR A 95 -5.51 2.28 10.01
N TRP A 96 -4.43 2.10 9.25
CA TRP A 96 -3.42 3.14 9.05
C TRP A 96 -4.01 4.37 8.34
N ARG A 97 -4.84 4.18 7.31
CA ARG A 97 -5.52 5.28 6.61
C ARG A 97 -6.49 6.03 7.53
N ALA A 98 -7.27 5.31 8.33
CA ALA A 98 -8.23 5.90 9.27
C ALA A 98 -7.55 6.72 10.39
N ALA A 99 -6.29 6.41 10.73
CA ALA A 99 -5.52 7.16 11.71
C ALA A 99 -4.93 8.48 11.18
N LEU A 100 -4.97 8.72 9.86
CA LEU A 100 -4.40 9.93 9.25
C LEU A 100 -5.44 11.04 9.08
N PRO A 101 -5.11 12.29 9.46
CA PRO A 101 -5.91 13.47 9.12
C PRO A 101 -6.14 13.61 7.60
N GLU A 102 -7.33 14.06 7.20
CA GLU A 102 -7.74 14.20 5.79
C GLU A 102 -6.76 15.04 4.95
N HIS A 103 -6.25 16.13 5.50
CA HIS A 103 -5.30 17.02 4.80
C HIS A 103 -3.93 16.35 4.48
N LEU A 104 -3.67 15.17 5.02
CA LEU A 104 -2.47 14.37 4.77
C LEU A 104 -2.71 13.20 3.82
N HIS A 105 -3.95 12.98 3.38
CA HIS A 105 -4.29 11.91 2.46
C HIS A 105 -3.61 12.17 1.11
N PHE A 106 -2.85 11.17 0.64
CA PHE A 106 -2.18 11.24 -0.67
C PHE A 106 -2.85 10.40 -1.75
N TRP A 107 -3.72 9.49 -1.35
CA TRP A 107 -4.49 8.63 -2.23
C TRP A 107 -5.68 9.38 -2.81
N ARG A 108 -6.31 8.83 -3.84
CA ARG A 108 -7.51 9.42 -4.46
C ARG A 108 -8.64 9.50 -3.43
N GLU A 109 -9.33 10.64 -3.40
CA GLU A 109 -10.60 10.77 -2.69
C GLU A 109 -11.63 9.79 -3.29
N ASP A 110 -12.58 9.37 -2.47
CA ASP A 110 -13.67 8.47 -2.85
C ASP A 110 -14.71 9.17 -3.75
#